data_AF-A0A1Q4FMQ2-F1
#
_entry.id   AF-A0A1Q4FMQ2-F1
#
_cell.length_a   1.000
_cell.length_b   1.000
_cell.length_c   1.000
_cell.angle_alpha   90.00
_cell.angle_beta   90.00
_cell.angle_gamma   90.00
#
_symmetry.space_group_name_H-M   'P 1'
#
loop_
_entity.id
_entity.type
_entity.pdbx_description
1 polymer ?
#
loop_
_entity_poly.entity_id
_entity_poly.type
_entity_poly.pdbx_seq_one_letter_code
_entity_poly.pdbx_strand_id
1 'polypeptide(L)'
;MLADLARQARAARGELQAAQETFARRALALYETLRIVDDSLVQLATHVLGNSVIASAWFSSRNHHLNQRSPLEVLMVGDREAVVNELMRLEHGVY
;
A
#
# COMPACT_ATOMS: atom_id res chain seq x y z
N MET A 1 -35.17 -8.63 13.23
CA MET A 1 -34.24 -7.60 13.73
C MET A 1 -32.86 -8.17 14.07
N LEU A 2 -32.66 -8.97 15.14
CA LEU A 2 -31.32 -9.54 15.47
C LEU A 2 -30.79 -10.52 14.40
N ALA A 3 -31.65 -11.37 13.85
CA ALA A 3 -31.28 -12.30 12.78
C ALA A 3 -30.88 -11.58 11.47
N ASP A 4 -31.52 -10.45 11.16
CA ASP A 4 -31.21 -9.64 9.98
C ASP A 4 -29.89 -8.89 10.16
N LEU A 5 -29.63 -8.36 11.36
CA LEU A 5 -28.35 -7.74 11.71
C LEU A 5 -27.19 -8.75 11.59
N ALA A 6 -27.37 -9.99 12.10
CA ALA A 6 -26.38 -11.04 11.98
C ALA A 6 -26.15 -11.49 10.53
N ARG A 7 -27.17 -11.41 9.66
CA ARG A 7 -27.04 -11.69 8.23
C ARG A 7 -26.25 -10.58 7.53
N GLN A 8 -26.60 -9.32 7.80
CA GLN A 8 -25.91 -8.14 7.26
C GLN A 8 -24.44 -8.10 7.68
N ALA A 9 -24.13 -8.40 8.95
CA ALA A 9 -22.76 -8.45 9.43
C ALA A 9 -21.90 -9.51 8.72
N ARG A 10 -22.48 -10.68 8.40
CA ARG A 10 -21.78 -11.72 7.63
C ARG A 10 -21.56 -11.30 6.18
N ALA A 11 -22.57 -10.70 5.55
CA ALA A 11 -22.46 -10.18 4.19
C ALA A 11 -21.38 -9.10 4.09
N ALA A 12 -21.41 -8.10 4.98
CA ALA A 12 -20.41 -7.02 5.04
C ALA A 12 -18.99 -7.56 5.26
N ARG A 13 -18.83 -8.59 6.09
CA ARG A 13 -17.52 -9.25 6.27
C ARG A 13 -17.04 -9.93 4.99
N GLY A 14 -17.93 -10.62 4.28
CA GLY A 14 -17.60 -11.26 3.00
C GLY A 14 -17.21 -10.24 1.93
N GLU A 15 -17.94 -9.13 1.84
CA GLU A 15 -17.65 -8.02 0.92
C GLU A 15 -16.30 -7.37 1.24
N LEU A 16 -16.03 -7.10 2.52
CA LEU A 16 -14.75 -6.54 2.96
C LEU A 16 -13.59 -7.46 2.61
N GLN A 17 -13.72 -8.77 2.84
CA GLN A 17 -12.70 -9.75 2.50
C GLN A 17 -12.42 -9.76 0.99
N ALA A 18 -13.47 -9.80 0.17
CA ALA A 18 -13.32 -9.76 -1.29
C ALA A 18 -12.66 -8.46 -1.79
N ALA A 19 -12.99 -7.33 -1.16
CA ALA A 19 -12.36 -6.04 -1.46
C ALA A 19 -10.87 -6.04 -1.09
N GLN A 20 -10.51 -6.57 0.09
CA GLN A 20 -9.12 -6.68 0.55
C GLN A 20 -8.29 -7.59 -0.36
N GLU A 21 -8.82 -8.75 -0.76
CA GLU A 21 -8.13 -9.65 -1.69
C GLU A 21 -7.92 -9.00 -3.07
N THR A 22 -8.92 -8.27 -3.55
CA THR A 22 -8.82 -7.55 -4.84
C THR A 22 -7.80 -6.43 -4.76
N PHE A 23 -7.77 -5.68 -3.66
CA PHE A 23 -6.76 -4.66 -3.41
C PHE A 23 -5.36 -5.27 -3.38
N ALA A 24 -5.14 -6.32 -2.57
CA ALA A 24 -3.85 -6.97 -2.44
C ALA A 24 -3.32 -7.49 -3.79
N ARG A 25 -4.17 -8.12 -4.60
CA ARG A 25 -3.81 -8.58 -5.96
C ARG A 25 -3.37 -7.43 -6.86
N ARG A 26 -4.09 -6.31 -6.84
CA ARG A 26 -3.75 -5.12 -7.66
C ARG A 26 -2.47 -4.45 -7.18
N ALA A 27 -2.32 -4.30 -5.86
CA ALA A 27 -1.13 -3.73 -5.24
C ALA A 27 0.13 -4.53 -5.62
N LEU A 28 0.06 -5.86 -5.54
CA LEU A 28 1.17 -6.73 -5.93
C LEU A 28 1.51 -6.61 -7.43
N ALA A 29 0.52 -6.54 -8.31
CA ALA A 29 0.75 -6.38 -9.75
C ALA A 29 1.44 -5.05 -10.10
N LEU A 30 1.00 -3.96 -9.46
CA LEU A 30 1.63 -2.63 -9.62
C LEU A 30 3.06 -2.62 -9.06
N TYR A 31 3.27 -3.29 -7.92
CA TYR A 31 4.57 -3.43 -7.30
C TYR A 31 5.58 -4.19 -8.19
N GLU A 32 5.16 -5.30 -8.80
CA GLU A 32 6.00 -6.04 -9.76
C GLU A 32 6.33 -5.20 -10.99
N THR A 33 5.39 -4.37 -11.45
CA THR A 33 5.66 -3.41 -12.55
C THR A 33 6.67 -2.35 -12.11
N LEU A 34 6.52 -1.80 -10.90
CA LEU A 34 7.46 -0.84 -10.33
C LEU A 34 8.86 -1.46 -10.20
N ARG A 35 8.98 -2.75 -9.84
CA ARG A 35 10.27 -3.45 -9.75
C ARG A 35 11.03 -3.44 -11.08
N ILE A 36 10.32 -3.52 -12.21
CA ILE A 36 10.95 -3.48 -13.54
C ILE A 36 11.49 -2.08 -13.84
N VAL A 37 10.78 -1.03 -13.40
CA VAL A 37 11.12 0.37 -13.71
C VAL A 37 12.16 0.93 -12.73
N ASP A 38 12.07 0.58 -11.46
CA ASP A 38 12.94 1.07 -10.38
C ASP A 38 13.11 0.01 -9.28
N ASP A 39 13.92 -1.00 -9.59
CA ASP A 39 14.23 -2.10 -8.67
C ASP A 39 14.86 -1.59 -7.36
N SER A 40 15.68 -0.54 -7.43
CA SER A 40 16.37 0.01 -6.25
C SER A 40 15.40 0.56 -5.19
N LEU A 41 14.34 1.26 -5.62
CA LEU A 41 13.31 1.77 -4.72
C LEU A 41 12.49 0.64 -4.11
N VAL A 42 12.20 -0.39 -4.91
CA VAL A 42 11.48 -1.58 -4.47
C VAL A 42 12.27 -2.36 -3.41
N GLN A 43 13.58 -2.52 -3.60
CA GLN A 43 14.46 -3.16 -2.62
C GLN A 43 14.50 -2.35 -1.31
N LEU A 44 14.66 -1.02 -1.40
CA LEU A 44 14.61 -0.14 -0.22
C LEU A 44 13.29 -0.28 0.54
N ALA A 45 12.16 -0.20 -0.16
CA ALA A 45 10.85 -0.32 0.48
C ALA A 45 10.65 -1.70 1.14
N THR A 46 11.09 -2.78 0.48
CA THR A 46 11.06 -4.14 1.05
C THR A 46 11.89 -4.21 2.33
N HIS A 47 13.07 -3.60 2.32
CA HIS A 47 13.96 -3.57 3.47
C HIS A 47 13.32 -2.83 4.65
N VAL A 48 12.91 -1.57 4.42
CA VAL A 48 12.32 -0.70 5.45
C VAL A 48 11.03 -1.27 6.02
N LEU A 49 10.16 -1.84 5.17
CA LEU A 49 8.85 -2.36 5.58
C LEU A 49 8.87 -3.88 5.92
N GLY A 50 10.05 -4.50 5.83
CA GLY A 50 10.32 -5.89 6.22
C GLY A 50 9.88 -6.96 5.22
N ASN A 51 8.92 -6.70 4.32
CA ASN A 51 8.55 -7.64 3.26
C ASN A 51 7.82 -6.99 2.08
N SER A 52 7.77 -7.70 0.95
CA SER A 52 7.17 -7.25 -0.30
C SER A 52 5.65 -7.08 -0.24
N VAL A 53 4.95 -7.85 0.61
CA VAL A 53 3.49 -7.75 0.74
C VAL A 53 3.12 -6.42 1.38
N ILE A 54 3.75 -6.07 2.51
CA ILE A 54 3.55 -4.78 3.18
C ILE A 54 4.00 -3.63 2.28
N ALA A 55 5.16 -3.77 1.62
CA ALA A 55 5.65 -2.75 0.70
C ALA A 55 4.66 -2.50 -0.46
N SER A 56 4.15 -3.56 -1.09
CA SER A 56 3.18 -3.44 -2.19
C SER A 56 1.89 -2.71 -1.75
N ALA A 57 1.37 -3.05 -0.58
CA ALA A 57 0.20 -2.41 -0.01
C ALA A 57 0.48 -0.95 0.33
N TRP A 58 1.66 -0.64 0.88
CA TRP A 58 2.08 0.71 1.23
C TRP A 58 2.17 1.62 0.00
N PHE A 59 2.80 1.15 -1.09
CA PHE A 59 2.88 1.89 -2.35
C PHE A 59 1.50 2.27 -2.93
N SER A 60 0.49 1.44 -2.65
CA SER A 60 -0.88 1.62 -3.15
C SER A 60 -1.83 2.28 -2.14
N SER A 61 -1.35 2.57 -0.93
CA SER A 61 -2.16 3.15 0.15
C SER A 61 -1.90 4.65 0.26
N ARG A 62 -2.92 5.41 0.63
CA ARG A 62 -2.76 6.85 0.90
C ARG A 62 -1.80 7.06 2.06
N ASN A 63 -0.92 8.04 1.90
CA ASN A 63 0.04 8.42 2.92
C ASN A 63 -0.20 9.87 3.36
N HIS A 64 -0.29 10.08 4.68
CA HIS A 64 -0.55 11.40 5.28
C HIS A 64 0.53 12.43 4.92
N HIS A 65 1.80 12.02 4.95
CA HIS A 65 2.94 12.90 4.73
C HIS A 65 3.21 13.16 3.24
N LEU A 66 2.52 12.43 2.36
CA LEU A 66 2.48 12.68 0.92
C LEU A 66 1.21 13.42 0.48
N ASN A 67 0.60 14.21 1.38
CA ASN A 67 -0.63 14.97 1.16
C ASN A 67 -1.82 14.07 0.76
N GLN A 68 -2.00 12.95 1.45
CA GLN A 68 -3.06 11.96 1.20
C GLN A 68 -2.96 11.26 -0.17
N ARG A 69 -1.85 11.43 -0.90
CA ARG A 69 -1.55 10.66 -2.10
C ARG A 69 -0.89 9.33 -1.71
N SER A 70 -1.10 8.32 -2.53
CA SER A 70 -0.32 7.10 -2.46
C SER A 70 1.10 7.34 -3.00
N PRO A 71 2.11 6.61 -2.50
CA PRO A 71 3.46 6.69 -3.05
C PRO A 71 3.51 6.48 -4.57
N LEU A 72 2.68 5.58 -5.13
CA LEU A 72 2.58 5.40 -6.58
C LEU A 72 2.11 6.67 -7.31
N GLU A 73 1.10 7.38 -6.80
CA GLU A 73 0.65 8.65 -7.39
C GLU A 73 1.74 9.72 -7.36
N VAL A 74 2.58 9.72 -6.31
CA VAL A 74 3.74 10.62 -6.22
C VAL A 74 4.82 10.25 -7.23
N LEU A 75 5.09 8.95 -7.43
CA LEU A 75 6.01 8.47 -8.47
C LEU A 75 5.52 8.81 -9.88
N MET A 76 4.21 8.76 -10.14
CA MET A 76 3.63 9.11 -11.44
C MET A 76 3.87 10.58 -11.84
N VAL A 77 4.04 11.48 -10.87
CA VAL A 77 4.41 12.88 -11.13
C VAL A 77 5.93 13.11 -11.12
N GLY A 78 6.73 12.04 -11.07
CA GLY A 78 8.19 12.07 -11.14
C GLY A 78 8.89 12.38 -9.81
N ASP A 79 8.17 12.50 -8.71
CA ASP A 79 8.72 12.90 -7.41
C ASP A 79 9.19 11.67 -6.61
N ARG A 80 10.25 11.03 -7.12
CA ARG A 80 10.87 9.87 -6.47
C ARG A 80 11.47 10.22 -5.11
N GLU A 81 12.04 11.42 -4.99
CA GLU A 81 12.73 11.86 -3.78
C GLU A 81 11.78 11.92 -2.57
N ALA A 82 10.56 12.45 -2.75
CA ALA A 82 9.57 12.47 -1.67
C ALA A 82 9.24 11.06 -1.15
N VAL A 83 9.16 10.06 -2.04
CA VAL A 83 8.87 8.67 -1.67
C VAL A 83 10.06 8.03 -0.93
N VAL A 84 11.28 8.31 -1.36
CA VAL A 84 12.49 7.85 -0.65
C VAL A 84 12.58 8.49 0.72
N ASN A 85 12.40 9.81 0.83
CA ASN A 85 12.45 10.53 2.10
C ASN A 85 11.43 9.99 3.09
N GLU A 86 10.24 9.64 2.60
CA GLU A 86 9.20 8.99 3.41
C GLU A 86 9.66 7.61 3.93
N LEU A 87 10.27 6.77 3.09
CA LEU A 87 10.82 5.48 3.51
C LEU A 87 11.93 5.64 4.54
N MET A 88 12.86 6.59 4.33
CA MET A 88 13.90 6.89 5.31
C MET A 88 13.30 7.39 6.62
N ARG A 89 12.21 8.16 6.59
CA ARG A 89 11.52 8.61 7.81
C ARG A 89 11.02 7.42 8.63
N LEU A 90 10.40 6.44 7.96
CA LEU A 90 9.91 5.21 8.59
C LEU A 90 11.06 4.37 9.16
N GLU A 91 12.18 4.24 8.43
CA GLU A 91 13.36 3.50 8.88
C GLU A 91 13.97 4.07 10.17
N HIS A 92 14.03 5.39 10.29
CA HIS A 92 14.57 6.07 11.47
C HIS A 92 13.55 6.22 12.62
N GLY A 93 12.32 5.72 12.46
CA GLY A 93 11.28 5.80 13.49
C GLY A 93 10.79 7.22 13.78
N VAL A 94 10.86 8.12 12.80
CA VAL A 94 10.32 9.47 12.92
C VAL A 94 8.82 9.43 12.56
N TYR A 95 7.97 9.48 13.59
CA TYR A 95 6.51 9.43 13.47
C TYR A 95 5.90 10.83 13.42
#